data_AF-A0A953UA29-F1
#
_entry.id   AF-A0A953UA29-F1
#
_cell.length_a   1.000
_cell.length_b   1.000
_cell.length_c   1.000
_cell.angle_alpha   90.00
_cell.angle_beta   90.00
_cell.angle_gamma   90.00
#
_symmetry.space_group_name_H-M   'P 1'
#
loop_
_entity.id
_entity.type
_entity.pdbx_description
1 polymer ?
#
loop_
_entity_poly.entity_id
_entity_poly.type
_entity_poly.pdbx_seq_one_letter_code
_entity_poly.pdbx_strand_id
1 'polypeptide(L)'
;MHFEALNAGREGLNSQDFVAIARDELLPLDPDLAVYYEGANQFDAPGMAFPRGTPRQEINPRDPVATHRVPEAIRAHLALANLLDRVLNGFSSLSEPRKPLHVLIWPAGVSEQNPNIDSPKLPLHLTRIVKDLDSIRAGMQSIGGGLALCSFEWLAKDGLPLSATRHAFIYKQLNTVMWPLRYSEIRRMADFQNRVYQRYAEARGIPFLDIASALPQDPNLFTDAIHMTDTGERVKAWIVFEQLVPLIRKQIQGGQLPRPAGSHALRPPPSLSASEMSVRCDGATARSSR
;
A
#
# COMPACT_ATOMS: atom_id res chain seq x y z
N MET A 1 -7.30 -29.74 -1.49
CA MET A 1 -7.81 -28.38 -1.71
C MET A 1 -6.80 -27.66 -2.58
N HIS A 2 -7.23 -26.99 -3.64
CA HIS A 2 -6.38 -26.29 -4.59
C HIS A 2 -6.75 -24.80 -4.57
N PHE A 3 -5.75 -23.94 -4.69
CA PHE A 3 -5.93 -22.50 -4.77
C PHE A 3 -5.24 -22.02 -6.04
N GLU A 4 -5.97 -21.25 -6.85
CA GLU A 4 -5.44 -20.57 -8.02
C GLU A 4 -5.38 -19.08 -7.73
N ALA A 5 -4.28 -18.44 -8.09
CA ALA A 5 -4.05 -17.03 -7.86
C ALA A 5 -3.94 -16.29 -9.20
N LEU A 6 -4.77 -15.26 -9.37
CA LEU A 6 -4.73 -14.33 -10.49
C LEU A 6 -4.13 -13.01 -10.01
N ASN A 7 -3.00 -12.61 -10.59
CA ASN A 7 -2.41 -11.31 -10.30
C ASN A 7 -2.64 -10.36 -11.49
N ALA A 8 -3.45 -9.34 -11.27
CA ALA A 8 -3.70 -8.27 -12.23
C ALA A 8 -3.17 -6.90 -11.77
N GLY A 9 -2.36 -6.88 -10.70
CA GLY A 9 -1.69 -5.67 -10.22
C GLY A 9 -0.60 -5.22 -11.18
N ARG A 10 -0.56 -3.91 -11.47
CA ARG A 10 0.48 -3.26 -12.29
C ARG A 10 0.84 -1.92 -11.67
N GLU A 11 2.05 -1.45 -11.95
CA GLU A 11 2.52 -0.14 -11.46
C GLU A 11 1.71 1.01 -12.06
N GLY A 12 1.48 2.05 -11.27
CA GLY A 12 0.86 3.30 -11.73
C GLY A 12 -0.65 3.26 -12.00
N LEU A 13 -1.34 2.15 -11.68
CA LEU A 13 -2.78 2.04 -11.87
C LEU A 13 -3.58 2.88 -10.86
N ASN A 14 -4.70 3.43 -11.32
CA ASN A 14 -5.70 4.09 -10.49
C ASN A 14 -6.99 3.25 -10.39
N SER A 15 -7.93 3.65 -9.52
CA SER A 15 -9.22 2.98 -9.29
C SER A 15 -10.05 2.74 -10.56
N GLN A 16 -9.98 3.61 -11.57
CA GLN A 16 -10.69 3.43 -12.83
C GLN A 16 -10.05 2.33 -13.68
N ASP A 17 -8.71 2.23 -13.66
CA ASP A 17 -7.99 1.16 -14.32
C ASP A 17 -8.36 -0.19 -13.68
N PHE A 18 -8.51 -0.26 -12.35
CA PHE A 18 -8.97 -1.48 -11.67
C PHE A 18 -10.41 -1.85 -12.03
N VAL A 19 -11.30 -0.88 -12.29
CA VAL A 19 -12.64 -1.18 -12.83
C VAL A 19 -12.54 -1.82 -14.22
N ALA A 20 -11.68 -1.30 -15.09
CA ALA A 20 -11.47 -1.87 -16.43
C ALA A 20 -10.85 -3.26 -16.35
N ILE A 21 -9.81 -3.45 -15.55
CA ILE A 21 -9.16 -4.75 -15.31
C ILE A 21 -10.15 -5.75 -14.72
N ALA A 22 -10.95 -5.35 -13.75
CA ALA A 22 -11.99 -6.22 -13.20
C ALA A 22 -12.93 -6.69 -14.31
N ARG A 23 -13.50 -5.74 -15.07
CA ARG A 23 -14.46 -6.03 -16.14
C ARG A 23 -13.87 -6.91 -17.26
N ASP A 24 -12.70 -6.58 -17.75
CA ASP A 24 -12.16 -7.10 -19.01
C ASP A 24 -11.20 -8.28 -18.81
N GLU A 25 -10.59 -8.41 -17.62
CA GLU A 25 -9.59 -9.45 -17.35
C GLU A 25 -10.02 -10.40 -16.21
N LEU A 26 -10.52 -9.89 -15.08
CA LEU A 26 -10.81 -10.73 -13.91
C LEU A 26 -12.17 -11.44 -14.00
N LEU A 27 -13.26 -10.70 -14.23
CA LEU A 27 -14.61 -11.29 -14.26
C LEU A 27 -14.76 -12.43 -15.26
N PRO A 28 -14.15 -12.38 -16.47
CA PRO A 28 -14.17 -13.50 -17.39
C PRO A 28 -13.48 -14.79 -16.91
N LEU A 29 -12.62 -14.70 -15.89
CA LEU A 29 -11.91 -15.83 -15.30
C LEU A 29 -12.67 -16.44 -14.11
N ASP A 30 -13.88 -15.97 -13.82
CA ASP A 30 -14.79 -16.45 -12.76
C ASP A 30 -14.15 -16.58 -11.35
N PRO A 31 -13.38 -15.58 -10.85
CA PRO A 31 -12.73 -15.67 -9.55
C PRO A 31 -13.73 -15.72 -8.38
N ASP A 32 -13.44 -16.57 -7.39
CA ASP A 32 -14.21 -16.68 -6.15
C ASP A 32 -14.10 -15.43 -5.24
N LEU A 33 -12.91 -14.84 -5.21
CA LEU A 33 -12.58 -13.71 -4.34
C LEU A 33 -11.57 -12.80 -5.04
N ALA A 34 -11.88 -11.51 -5.12
CA ALA A 34 -10.92 -10.48 -5.47
C ALA A 34 -10.43 -9.77 -4.20
N VAL A 35 -9.13 -9.52 -4.11
CA VAL A 35 -8.50 -8.75 -3.03
C VAL A 35 -7.98 -7.44 -3.59
N TYR A 36 -8.51 -6.31 -3.13
CA TYR A 36 -8.14 -4.98 -3.58
C TYR A 36 -7.11 -4.35 -2.63
N TYR A 37 -5.93 -4.00 -3.17
CA TYR A 37 -4.88 -3.27 -2.47
C TYR A 37 -4.34 -2.13 -3.33
N GLU A 38 -4.84 -0.91 -3.11
CA GLU A 38 -4.28 0.32 -3.67
C GLU A 38 -4.67 1.52 -2.80
N GLY A 39 -3.80 2.53 -2.76
CA GLY A 39 -4.12 3.79 -2.09
C GLY A 39 -3.09 4.90 -2.28
N ALA A 40 -2.23 4.83 -3.29
CA ALA A 40 -1.15 5.81 -3.48
C ALA A 40 -1.30 6.64 -4.75
N ASN A 41 -1.71 6.06 -5.87
CA ASN A 41 -1.63 6.72 -7.18
C ASN A 41 -2.66 7.84 -7.35
N GLN A 42 -3.73 7.83 -6.55
CA GLN A 42 -4.73 8.90 -6.48
C GLN A 42 -4.68 9.69 -5.16
N PHE A 43 -3.61 9.53 -4.38
CA PHE A 43 -3.48 10.16 -3.07
C PHE A 43 -2.99 11.61 -3.17
N ASP A 44 -3.90 12.55 -3.50
CA ASP A 44 -3.60 13.99 -3.58
C ASP A 44 -3.61 14.67 -2.20
N ALA A 45 -2.68 14.27 -1.33
CA ALA A 45 -2.50 14.88 -0.03
C ALA A 45 -1.95 16.33 -0.09
N PRO A 46 -0.93 16.66 -0.93
CA PRO A 46 -0.44 18.03 -1.01
C PRO A 46 -1.51 19.05 -1.43
N GLY A 47 -2.50 18.62 -2.22
CA GLY A 47 -3.65 19.44 -2.61
C GLY A 47 -4.48 19.99 -1.44
N MET A 48 -4.38 19.40 -0.25
CA MET A 48 -5.08 19.82 0.98
C MET A 48 -4.39 20.95 1.76
N ALA A 49 -3.12 21.25 1.48
CA ALA A 49 -2.38 22.27 2.21
C ALA A 49 -2.68 23.69 1.68
N PHE A 50 -2.83 24.66 2.60
CA PHE A 50 -2.97 26.08 2.29
C PHE A 50 -1.96 26.96 3.07
N PRO A 51 -1.30 27.93 2.40
CA PRO A 51 -1.27 28.10 0.95
C PRO A 51 -0.69 26.86 0.27
N ARG A 52 -1.13 26.58 -0.97
CA ARG A 52 -0.58 25.45 -1.72
C ARG A 52 0.92 25.67 -1.87
N GLY A 53 1.71 24.76 -1.33
CA GLY A 53 3.16 24.78 -1.51
C GLY A 53 3.50 24.52 -2.97
N THR A 54 4.52 25.19 -3.49
CA THR A 54 5.10 24.80 -4.78
C THR A 54 5.80 23.46 -4.59
N PRO A 55 5.53 22.44 -5.42
CA PRO A 55 6.25 21.17 -5.37
C PRO A 55 7.74 21.43 -5.48
N ARG A 56 8.53 20.76 -4.63
CA ARG A 56 9.98 20.79 -4.76
C ARG A 56 10.41 19.75 -5.78
N GLN A 57 11.24 20.13 -6.75
CA GLN A 57 11.84 19.16 -7.68
C GLN A 57 13.01 18.41 -7.04
N GLU A 58 13.70 19.04 -6.08
CA GLU A 58 14.86 18.49 -5.39
C GLU A 58 14.85 18.83 -3.90
N ILE A 59 15.63 18.06 -3.13
CA ILE A 59 15.90 18.37 -1.73
C ILE A 59 16.80 19.59 -1.65
N ASN A 60 16.47 20.53 -0.75
CA ASN A 60 17.32 21.70 -0.54
C ASN A 60 18.64 21.24 0.12
N PRO A 61 19.82 21.54 -0.45
CA PRO A 61 21.10 21.20 0.16
C PRO A 61 21.32 21.77 1.56
N ARG A 62 20.54 22.80 1.94
CA ARG A 62 20.55 23.43 3.28
C ARG A 62 19.56 22.81 4.26
N ASP A 63 18.67 21.93 3.80
CA ASP A 63 17.90 21.10 4.74
C ASP A 63 18.91 20.25 5.52
N PRO A 64 18.61 19.88 6.79
CA PRO A 64 19.51 19.07 7.61
C PRO A 64 19.59 17.64 7.05
N VAL A 65 20.27 17.50 5.93
CA VAL A 65 20.72 16.24 5.36
C VAL A 65 22.04 15.94 6.05
N ALA A 66 22.19 14.75 6.63
CA ALA A 66 23.49 14.28 7.08
C ALA A 66 24.44 14.31 5.88
N THR A 67 25.33 15.31 5.84
CA THR A 67 26.30 15.48 4.77
C THR A 67 27.40 14.43 4.92
N HIS A 68 27.70 13.69 3.85
CA HIS A 68 28.89 12.86 3.79
C HIS A 68 30.13 13.67 4.17
N ARG A 69 30.93 13.17 5.12
CA ARG A 69 32.18 13.80 5.55
C ARG A 69 33.38 13.23 4.79
N VAL A 70 33.21 12.09 4.12
CA VAL A 70 34.21 11.46 3.26
C VAL A 70 33.82 11.62 1.77
N PRO A 71 34.76 12.07 0.90
CA PRO A 71 34.53 12.21 -0.53
C PRO A 71 34.04 10.93 -1.21
N GLU A 72 33.15 11.08 -2.19
CA GLU A 72 32.51 9.97 -2.91
C GLU A 72 33.50 9.02 -3.58
N ALA A 73 34.52 9.55 -4.26
CA ALA A 73 35.54 8.75 -4.92
C ALA A 73 36.25 7.77 -3.95
N ILE A 74 36.42 8.17 -2.68
CA ILE A 74 37.07 7.33 -1.67
C ILE A 74 36.08 6.30 -1.11
N ARG A 75 34.83 6.71 -0.87
CA ARG A 75 33.75 5.82 -0.39
C ARG A 75 33.37 4.74 -1.40
N ALA A 76 33.48 5.03 -2.70
CA ALA A 76 33.14 4.10 -3.79
C ALA A 76 34.18 2.99 -3.97
N HIS A 77 35.43 3.21 -3.53
CA HIS A 77 36.53 2.27 -3.74
C HIS A 77 37.03 1.57 -2.48
N LEU A 78 36.67 2.08 -1.29
CA LEU A 78 37.14 1.53 -0.01
C LEU A 78 35.97 1.28 0.96
N ALA A 79 35.72 0.01 1.27
CA ALA A 79 34.69 -0.39 2.25
C ALA A 79 34.93 0.24 3.64
N LEU A 80 36.21 0.40 4.02
CA LEU A 80 36.60 1.04 5.28
C LEU A 80 36.31 2.55 5.28
N ALA A 81 36.41 3.22 4.12
CA ALA A 81 36.08 4.64 4.00
C ALA A 81 34.57 4.89 4.08
N ASN A 82 33.76 3.96 3.56
CA ASN A 82 32.30 3.98 3.75
C ASN A 82 31.94 3.73 5.23
N LEU A 83 32.62 2.79 5.91
CA LEU A 83 32.44 2.57 7.34
C LEU A 83 32.86 3.81 8.16
N LEU A 84 34.00 4.41 7.83
CA LEU A 84 34.50 5.62 8.49
C LEU A 84 33.54 6.80 8.28
N ASP A 85 33.00 7.00 7.08
CA ASP A 85 31.99 8.04 6.83
C ASP A 85 30.72 7.82 7.68
N ARG A 86 30.26 6.57 7.84
CA ARG A 86 29.11 6.23 8.71
C ARG A 86 29.40 6.51 10.18
N VAL A 87 30.61 6.25 10.64
CA VAL A 87 31.07 6.52 12.02
C VAL A 87 31.25 8.03 12.25
N LEU A 88 31.84 8.75 11.29
CA LEU A 88 32.06 10.20 11.36
C LEU A 88 30.77 11.01 11.26
N ASN A 89 29.77 10.47 10.56
CA ASN A 89 28.41 10.98 10.58
C ASN A 89 27.63 10.48 11.80
N GLY A 90 28.21 9.66 12.67
CA GLY A 90 27.63 9.33 13.98
C GLY A 90 26.29 8.61 13.91
N PHE A 91 26.09 7.69 12.95
CA PHE A 91 24.78 7.07 12.71
C PHE A 91 23.65 8.09 12.55
N SER A 92 23.95 9.31 12.07
CA SER A 92 22.97 10.39 11.99
C SER A 92 21.77 9.98 11.14
N SER A 93 20.61 9.98 11.78
CA SER A 93 19.34 9.94 11.10
C SER A 93 19.06 11.30 10.48
N LEU A 94 18.58 11.29 9.25
CA LEU A 94 17.86 12.41 8.68
C LEU A 94 16.59 12.62 9.49
N SER A 95 16.42 13.85 9.98
CA SER A 95 15.15 14.31 10.53
C SER A 95 14.32 14.97 9.45
N GLU A 96 13.01 15.03 9.69
CA GLU A 96 12.11 15.80 8.85
C GLU A 96 12.60 17.27 8.76
N PRO A 97 12.75 17.84 7.54
CA PRO A 97 13.14 19.24 7.40
C PRO A 97 12.02 20.15 7.86
N ARG A 98 12.38 21.36 8.32
CA ARG A 98 11.39 22.37 8.71
C ARG A 98 10.50 22.71 7.52
N LYS A 99 9.20 22.47 7.68
CA LYS A 99 8.18 22.80 6.69
C LYS A 99 7.78 24.28 6.76
N PRO A 100 7.38 24.89 5.64
CA PRO A 100 6.83 26.24 5.64
C PRO A 100 5.51 26.24 6.40
N LEU A 101 5.13 27.40 6.92
CA LEU A 101 3.85 27.57 7.58
C LEU A 101 2.73 27.27 6.59
N HIS A 102 1.86 26.32 6.95
CA HIS A 102 0.68 25.93 6.21
C HIS A 102 -0.34 25.32 7.17
N VAL A 103 -1.59 25.22 6.71
CA VAL A 103 -2.68 24.53 7.38
C VAL A 103 -3.32 23.51 6.44
N LEU A 104 -3.83 22.40 6.98
CA LEU A 104 -4.66 21.47 6.22
C LEU A 104 -6.09 21.99 6.17
N ILE A 105 -6.66 22.12 4.97
CA ILE A 105 -8.06 22.49 4.78
C ILE A 105 -8.89 21.24 4.50
N TRP A 106 -9.71 20.86 5.47
CA TRP A 106 -10.70 19.80 5.27
C TRP A 106 -11.96 20.34 4.59
N PRO A 107 -12.54 19.62 3.62
CA PRO A 107 -13.79 20.03 3.00
C PRO A 107 -14.93 20.16 4.03
N ALA A 108 -15.74 21.21 3.92
CA ALA A 108 -16.82 21.48 4.86
C ALA A 108 -17.82 20.32 4.93
N GLY A 109 -18.09 19.85 6.15
CA GLY A 109 -18.98 18.71 6.43
C GLY A 109 -18.31 17.33 6.37
N VAL A 110 -17.00 17.26 6.10
CA VAL A 110 -16.24 16.01 6.22
C VAL A 110 -15.79 15.85 7.67
N SER A 111 -16.17 14.73 8.28
CA SER A 111 -15.65 14.31 9.58
C SER A 111 -14.44 13.39 9.38
N GLU A 112 -13.32 13.73 9.98
CA GLU A 112 -12.10 12.92 9.91
C GLU A 112 -12.22 11.58 10.63
N GLN A 113 -12.98 11.55 11.72
CA GLN A 113 -13.11 10.36 12.59
C GLN A 113 -14.29 9.48 12.20
N ASN A 114 -15.30 10.06 11.56
CA ASN A 114 -16.49 9.34 11.11
C ASN A 114 -16.87 9.83 9.70
N PRO A 115 -16.07 9.51 8.67
CA PRO A 115 -16.34 9.97 7.32
C PRO A 115 -17.63 9.36 6.77
N ASN A 116 -18.47 10.20 6.17
CA ASN A 116 -19.57 9.71 5.33
C ASN A 116 -18.99 9.26 3.98
N ILE A 117 -18.94 7.95 3.77
CA ILE A 117 -18.37 7.31 2.57
C ILE A 117 -19.10 7.69 1.27
N ASP A 118 -20.37 8.10 1.35
CA ASP A 118 -21.18 8.49 0.20
C ASP A 118 -21.15 10.02 -0.04
N SER A 119 -20.32 10.76 0.72
CA SER A 119 -20.19 12.20 0.56
C SER A 119 -19.51 12.57 -0.77
N PRO A 120 -20.07 13.53 -1.54
CA PRO A 120 -19.42 14.03 -2.75
C PRO A 120 -18.21 14.94 -2.46
N LYS A 121 -17.92 15.20 -1.18
CA LYS A 121 -16.87 16.10 -0.72
C LYS A 121 -15.67 15.37 -0.11
N LEU A 122 -15.59 14.04 -0.23
CA LEU A 122 -14.44 13.33 0.32
C LEU A 122 -13.15 13.80 -0.39
N PRO A 123 -12.10 14.18 0.35
CA PRO A 123 -10.83 14.58 -0.24
C PRO A 123 -10.07 13.36 -0.80
N LEU A 124 -8.83 13.57 -1.28
CA LEU A 124 -7.92 12.50 -1.71
C LEU A 124 -8.51 11.60 -2.82
N HIS A 125 -9.34 12.19 -3.68
CA HIS A 125 -10.10 11.50 -4.73
C HIS A 125 -11.01 10.35 -4.24
N LEU A 126 -11.27 10.25 -2.94
CA LEU A 126 -11.99 9.12 -2.34
C LEU A 126 -13.44 8.99 -2.81
N THR A 127 -14.10 10.09 -3.17
CA THR A 127 -15.44 10.01 -3.80
C THR A 127 -15.41 9.20 -5.10
N ARG A 128 -14.33 9.28 -5.88
CA ARG A 128 -14.19 8.47 -7.11
C ARG A 128 -13.85 7.02 -6.76
N ILE A 129 -12.87 6.83 -5.89
CA ILE A 129 -12.41 5.49 -5.47
C ILE A 129 -13.58 4.67 -4.91
N VAL A 130 -14.44 5.25 -4.05
CA VAL A 130 -15.62 4.56 -3.51
C VAL A 130 -16.59 4.11 -4.62
N LYS A 131 -16.84 4.95 -5.62
CA LYS A 131 -17.70 4.60 -6.77
C LYS A 131 -17.11 3.47 -7.61
N ASP A 132 -15.79 3.48 -7.78
CA ASP A 132 -15.07 2.44 -8.50
C ASP A 132 -15.06 1.12 -7.73
N LEU A 133 -14.89 1.16 -6.40
CA LEU A 133 -15.05 0.01 -5.52
C LEU A 133 -16.48 -0.56 -5.60
N ASP A 134 -17.52 0.28 -5.66
CA ASP A 134 -18.90 -0.19 -5.84
C ASP A 134 -19.07 -0.89 -7.20
N SER A 135 -18.41 -0.39 -8.25
CA SER A 135 -18.44 -1.00 -9.60
C SER A 135 -17.74 -2.36 -9.62
N ILE A 136 -16.55 -2.46 -9.01
CA ILE A 136 -15.81 -3.74 -8.88
C ILE A 136 -16.62 -4.73 -8.04
N ARG A 137 -17.16 -4.30 -6.90
CA ARG A 137 -17.99 -5.12 -6.02
C ARG A 137 -19.22 -5.65 -6.75
N ALA A 138 -19.93 -4.80 -7.48
CA ALA A 138 -21.12 -5.21 -8.25
C ALA A 138 -20.75 -6.22 -9.36
N GLY A 139 -19.62 -6.01 -10.05
CA GLY A 139 -19.11 -6.95 -11.04
C GLY A 139 -18.80 -8.32 -10.43
N MET A 140 -18.05 -8.36 -9.34
CA MET A 140 -17.75 -9.60 -8.61
C MET A 140 -19.03 -10.30 -8.15
N GLN A 141 -20.00 -9.55 -7.61
CA GLN A 141 -21.30 -10.10 -7.20
C GLN A 141 -22.10 -10.67 -8.37
N SER A 142 -22.02 -10.08 -9.57
CA SER A 142 -22.76 -10.57 -10.74
C SER A 142 -22.31 -11.96 -11.21
N ILE A 143 -21.05 -12.31 -10.95
CA ILE A 143 -20.53 -13.66 -11.20
C ILE A 143 -20.67 -14.57 -9.98
N GLY A 144 -21.12 -14.06 -8.82
CA GLY A 144 -21.24 -14.80 -7.57
C GLY A 144 -19.97 -14.80 -6.70
N GLY A 145 -18.94 -14.03 -7.06
CA GLY A 145 -17.71 -13.87 -6.30
C GLY A 145 -17.77 -12.73 -5.27
N GLY A 146 -16.76 -12.70 -4.39
CA GLY A 146 -16.61 -11.69 -3.35
C GLY A 146 -15.52 -10.64 -3.64
N LEU A 147 -15.62 -9.49 -2.98
CA LEU A 147 -14.53 -8.50 -2.92
C LEU A 147 -14.07 -8.39 -1.47
N ALA A 148 -12.76 -8.40 -1.22
CA ALA A 148 -12.16 -8.02 0.04
C ALA A 148 -11.29 -6.77 -0.16
N LEU A 149 -11.35 -5.83 0.79
CA LEU A 149 -10.66 -4.55 0.69
C LEU A 149 -9.56 -4.46 1.75
N CYS A 150 -8.35 -4.10 1.32
CA CYS A 150 -7.22 -3.87 2.22
C CYS A 150 -7.08 -2.38 2.59
N SER A 151 -6.59 -2.09 3.80
CA SER A 151 -5.93 -0.80 4.06
C SER A 151 -4.61 -0.70 3.28
N PHE A 152 -4.21 0.53 2.97
CA PHE A 152 -2.96 0.83 2.26
C PHE A 152 -1.94 1.46 3.21
N GLU A 153 -0.66 1.12 3.04
CA GLU A 153 0.40 1.60 3.91
C GLU A 153 1.20 2.73 3.26
N TRP A 154 1.38 3.82 4.01
CA TRP A 154 2.27 4.93 3.69
C TRP A 154 3.31 5.06 4.78
N LEU A 155 4.59 4.85 4.45
CA LEU A 155 5.69 5.03 5.38
C LEU A 155 5.88 6.52 5.69
N ALA A 156 5.15 7.00 6.69
CA ALA A 156 5.23 8.34 7.23
C ALA A 156 4.82 8.30 8.70
N LYS A 157 5.69 8.79 9.58
CA LYS A 157 5.36 9.02 10.99
C LYS A 157 6.19 10.16 11.54
N ASP A 158 5.67 10.79 12.58
CA ASP A 158 6.45 11.81 13.29
C ASP A 158 7.76 11.19 13.83
N GLY A 159 8.86 11.93 13.68
CA GLY A 159 10.18 11.45 14.07
C GLY A 159 10.70 10.21 13.32
N LEU A 160 10.17 9.86 12.14
CA LEU A 160 10.63 8.73 11.33
C LEU A 160 12.16 8.80 11.10
N PRO A 161 12.94 7.85 11.65
CA PRO A 161 14.39 7.89 11.52
C PRO A 161 14.80 7.39 10.13
N LEU A 162 15.40 8.27 9.32
CA LEU A 162 15.85 7.89 7.98
C LEU A 162 17.38 7.91 7.87
N SER A 163 17.97 6.95 7.17
CA SER A 163 19.41 6.97 6.87
C SER A 163 19.62 7.73 5.57
N ALA A 164 20.57 8.66 5.54
CA ALA A 164 20.84 9.46 4.34
C ALA A 164 21.30 8.63 3.14
N THR A 165 21.87 7.45 3.38
CA THR A 165 22.30 6.53 2.32
C THR A 165 21.24 5.50 2.00
N ARG A 166 20.76 4.77 3.02
CA ARG A 166 19.85 3.64 2.79
C ARG A 166 18.44 4.08 2.40
N HIS A 167 17.99 5.23 2.91
CA HIS A 167 16.60 5.69 2.80
C HIS A 167 16.51 7.00 2.00
N ALA A 168 17.47 7.25 1.10
CA ALA A 168 17.55 8.48 0.32
C ALA A 168 16.30 8.72 -0.53
N PHE A 169 15.75 7.67 -1.14
CA PHE A 169 14.52 7.75 -1.94
C PHE A 169 13.28 8.03 -1.11
N ILE A 170 13.12 7.36 0.04
CA ILE A 170 12.06 7.65 1.02
C ILE A 170 12.13 9.12 1.43
N TYR A 171 13.31 9.59 1.85
CA TYR A 171 13.52 10.98 2.25
C TYR A 171 13.21 11.95 1.11
N LYS A 172 13.66 11.64 -0.11
CA LYS A 172 13.39 12.43 -1.31
C LYS A 172 11.89 12.54 -1.54
N GLN A 173 11.17 11.44 -1.63
CA GLN A 173 9.73 11.42 -1.93
C GLN A 173 8.92 12.19 -0.89
N LEU A 174 9.14 11.94 0.41
CA LEU A 174 8.42 12.62 1.48
C LEU A 174 8.69 14.13 1.54
N ASN A 175 9.81 14.60 1.01
CA ASN A 175 10.21 16.02 1.07
C ASN A 175 10.23 16.73 -0.29
N THR A 176 9.81 16.05 -1.35
CA THR A 176 9.61 16.62 -2.69
C THR A 176 8.16 16.47 -3.13
N VAL A 177 7.73 15.23 -3.35
CA VAL A 177 6.37 14.87 -3.80
C VAL A 177 5.33 15.28 -2.75
N MET A 178 5.60 15.00 -1.48
CA MET A 178 4.66 15.30 -0.39
C MET A 178 4.84 16.71 0.19
N TRP A 179 5.70 17.54 -0.38
CA TRP A 179 5.91 18.91 0.09
C TRP A 179 4.64 19.76 -0.08
N PRO A 180 4.23 20.60 0.90
CA PRO A 180 4.95 21.02 2.11
C PRO A 180 4.60 20.22 3.38
N LEU A 181 3.94 19.08 3.25
CA LEU A 181 3.34 18.37 4.38
C LEU A 181 4.37 17.87 5.38
N ARG A 182 3.99 17.87 6.66
CA ARG A 182 4.71 17.17 7.72
C ARG A 182 4.47 15.67 7.66
N TYR A 183 5.38 14.84 8.17
CA TYR A 183 5.19 13.39 8.15
C TYR A 183 3.96 12.96 8.96
N SER A 184 3.69 13.66 10.07
CA SER A 184 2.46 13.47 10.86
C SER A 184 1.18 13.82 10.10
N GLU A 185 1.24 14.78 9.18
CA GLU A 185 0.10 15.16 8.34
C GLU A 185 -0.15 14.14 7.22
N ILE A 186 0.92 13.62 6.61
CA ILE A 186 0.84 12.51 5.64
C ILE A 186 0.20 11.30 6.32
N ARG A 187 0.68 10.91 7.51
CA ARG A 187 0.11 9.82 8.30
C ARG A 187 -1.37 10.04 8.61
N ARG A 188 -1.74 11.23 9.08
CA ARG A 188 -3.13 11.61 9.37
C ARG A 188 -4.06 11.43 8.15
N MET A 189 -3.58 11.77 6.95
CA MET A 189 -4.33 11.61 5.71
C MET A 189 -4.41 10.16 5.24
N ALA A 190 -3.33 9.39 5.37
CA ALA A 190 -3.34 7.95 5.10
C ALA A 190 -4.29 7.22 6.05
N ASP A 191 -4.31 7.59 7.33
CA ASP A 191 -5.27 7.07 8.32
C ASP A 191 -6.71 7.44 7.95
N PHE A 192 -6.95 8.64 7.43
CA PHE A 192 -8.27 9.05 6.97
C PHE A 192 -8.74 8.20 5.76
N GLN A 193 -7.88 7.98 4.77
CA GLN A 193 -8.16 7.08 3.65
C GLN A 193 -8.51 5.67 4.15
N ASN A 194 -7.70 5.10 5.04
CA ASN A 194 -7.95 3.77 5.59
C ASN A 194 -9.23 3.71 6.43
N ARG A 195 -9.60 4.78 7.15
CA ARG A 195 -10.91 4.89 7.81
C ARG A 195 -12.07 4.90 6.81
N VAL A 196 -11.92 5.57 5.66
CA VAL A 196 -12.92 5.52 4.58
C VAL A 196 -13.05 4.11 4.02
N TYR A 197 -11.94 3.41 3.77
CA TYR A 197 -11.95 2.03 3.29
C TYR A 197 -12.60 1.07 4.29
N GLN A 198 -12.25 1.18 5.57
CA GLN A 198 -12.87 0.39 6.63
C GLN A 198 -14.39 0.64 6.68
N ARG A 199 -14.81 1.91 6.70
CA ARG A 199 -16.24 2.27 6.73
C ARG A 199 -16.98 1.81 5.48
N TYR A 200 -16.34 1.87 4.31
CA TYR A 200 -16.89 1.33 3.07
C TYR A 200 -17.12 -0.17 3.19
N ALA A 201 -16.11 -0.90 3.67
CA ALA A 201 -16.20 -2.34 3.83
C ALA A 201 -17.31 -2.74 4.82
N GLU A 202 -17.38 -2.07 5.97
CA GLU A 202 -18.44 -2.23 6.97
C GLU A 202 -19.83 -1.96 6.38
N ALA A 203 -20.01 -0.82 5.69
CA ALA A 203 -21.30 -0.41 5.14
C ALA A 203 -21.77 -1.27 3.95
N ARG A 204 -20.85 -1.87 3.20
CA ARG A 204 -21.17 -2.75 2.06
C ARG A 204 -21.13 -4.23 2.43
N GLY A 205 -20.85 -4.57 3.69
CA GLY A 205 -20.80 -5.95 4.17
C GLY A 205 -19.71 -6.78 3.51
N ILE A 206 -18.59 -6.16 3.12
CA ILE A 206 -17.43 -6.85 2.56
C ILE A 206 -16.31 -6.97 3.59
N PRO A 207 -15.41 -7.96 3.47
CA PRO A 207 -14.27 -8.10 4.35
C PRO A 207 -13.30 -6.91 4.23
N PHE A 208 -12.78 -6.48 5.38
CA PHE A 208 -11.71 -5.51 5.48
C PHE A 208 -10.46 -6.18 6.06
N LEU A 209 -9.33 -5.99 5.40
CA LEU A 209 -8.03 -6.47 5.85
C LEU A 209 -7.19 -5.26 6.28
N ASP A 210 -6.96 -5.14 7.59
CA ASP A 210 -6.18 -4.03 8.12
C ASP A 210 -4.67 -4.34 8.05
N ILE A 211 -4.13 -4.21 6.85
CA ILE A 211 -2.70 -4.43 6.55
C ILE A 211 -1.84 -3.33 7.17
N ALA A 212 -2.25 -2.07 7.02
CA ALA A 212 -1.52 -0.89 7.48
C ALA A 212 -1.22 -0.94 8.98
N SER A 213 -2.21 -1.27 9.82
CA SER A 213 -1.99 -1.35 11.28
C SER A 213 -1.07 -2.49 11.71
N ALA A 214 -0.99 -3.57 10.94
CA ALA A 214 -0.18 -4.74 11.26
C ALA A 214 1.27 -4.64 10.72
N LEU A 215 1.51 -3.75 9.76
CA LEU A 215 2.77 -3.64 9.06
C LEU A 215 3.73 -2.67 9.80
N PRO A 216 4.97 -3.09 10.11
CA PRO A 216 5.90 -2.23 10.82
C PRO A 216 6.26 -0.96 10.03
N GLN A 217 6.23 0.19 10.71
CA GLN A 217 6.78 1.45 10.22
C GLN A 217 8.32 1.46 10.31
N ASP A 218 8.96 0.45 9.73
CA ASP A 218 10.41 0.30 9.63
C ASP A 218 10.88 0.66 8.21
N PRO A 219 11.65 1.74 8.02
CA PRO A 219 12.11 2.15 6.70
C PRO A 219 13.00 1.12 5.98
N ASN A 220 13.55 0.11 6.66
CA ASN A 220 14.32 -0.95 6.00
C ASN A 220 13.43 -1.92 5.19
N LEU A 221 12.12 -1.89 5.40
CA LEU A 221 11.14 -2.67 4.64
C LEU A 221 10.72 -1.98 3.34
N PHE A 222 11.23 -0.77 3.07
CA PHE A 222 10.74 0.12 2.03
C PHE A 222 11.85 0.57 1.07
N THR A 223 11.52 0.65 -0.22
CA THR A 223 12.40 1.24 -1.24
C THR A 223 12.12 2.74 -1.40
N ASP A 224 10.85 3.13 -1.27
CA ASP A 224 10.37 4.50 -1.15
C ASP A 224 9.20 4.57 -0.14
N ALA A 225 8.46 5.67 -0.05
CA ALA A 225 7.42 5.83 0.96
C ALA A 225 6.17 4.93 0.78
N ILE A 226 6.05 4.21 -0.34
CA ILE A 226 4.88 3.37 -0.67
C ILE A 226 5.26 1.98 -1.21
N HIS A 227 6.44 1.82 -1.81
CA HIS A 227 6.95 0.57 -2.36
C HIS A 227 7.89 -0.12 -1.36
N MET A 228 7.84 -1.45 -1.35
CA MET A 228 8.57 -2.27 -0.40
C MET A 228 9.81 -2.92 -1.00
N THR A 229 10.76 -3.26 -0.13
CA THR A 229 11.82 -4.21 -0.47
C THR A 229 11.25 -5.63 -0.58
N ASP A 230 11.99 -6.60 -1.12
CA ASP A 230 11.58 -8.02 -1.11
C ASP A 230 11.24 -8.51 0.30
N THR A 231 12.00 -8.07 1.31
CA THR A 231 11.71 -8.40 2.72
C THR A 231 10.40 -7.76 3.19
N GLY A 232 10.16 -6.49 2.86
CA GLY A 232 8.89 -5.83 3.17
C GLY A 232 7.69 -6.48 2.48
N GLU A 233 7.83 -6.85 1.20
CA GLU A 233 6.79 -7.57 0.46
C GLU A 233 6.48 -8.94 1.08
N ARG A 234 7.50 -9.69 1.53
CA ARG A 234 7.28 -10.97 2.25
C ARG A 234 6.54 -10.77 3.57
N VAL A 235 6.88 -9.73 4.33
CA VAL A 235 6.18 -9.39 5.58
C VAL A 235 4.73 -9.01 5.30
N LYS A 236 4.49 -8.14 4.31
CA LYS A 236 3.13 -7.76 3.88
C LYS A 236 2.34 -8.97 3.40
N ALA A 237 2.92 -9.83 2.58
CA ALA A 237 2.28 -11.06 2.10
C ALA A 237 1.90 -11.99 3.25
N TRP A 238 2.76 -12.15 4.25
CA TRP A 238 2.45 -12.91 5.46
C TRP A 238 1.27 -12.30 6.25
N ILE A 239 1.24 -10.98 6.41
CA ILE A 239 0.13 -10.28 7.08
C ILE A 239 -1.19 -10.48 6.31
N VAL A 240 -1.16 -10.31 4.98
CA VAL A 240 -2.35 -10.54 4.12
C VAL A 240 -2.82 -11.98 4.25
N PHE A 241 -1.90 -12.94 4.20
CA PHE A 241 -2.20 -14.36 4.36
C PHE A 241 -2.88 -14.66 5.70
N GLU A 242 -2.29 -14.22 6.81
CA GLU A 242 -2.84 -14.42 8.16
C GLU A 242 -4.26 -13.85 8.30
N GLN A 243 -4.57 -12.74 7.64
CA GLN A 243 -5.90 -12.14 7.66
C GLN A 243 -6.90 -12.82 6.69
N LEU A 244 -6.44 -13.35 5.55
CA LEU A 244 -7.28 -14.07 4.59
C LEU A 244 -7.65 -15.48 5.07
N VAL A 245 -6.74 -16.20 5.73
CA VAL A 245 -6.96 -17.57 6.19
C VAL A 245 -8.26 -17.76 6.98
N PRO A 246 -8.57 -16.97 8.03
CA PRO A 246 -9.80 -17.16 8.80
C PRO A 246 -11.06 -16.90 7.96
N LEU A 247 -10.99 -15.93 7.03
CA LEU A 247 -12.08 -15.63 6.11
C LEU A 247 -12.37 -16.80 5.16
N ILE A 248 -11.32 -17.26 4.46
CA ILE A 248 -11.41 -18.34 3.49
C ILE A 248 -11.88 -19.62 4.19
N ARG A 249 -11.31 -19.94 5.36
CA ARG A 249 -11.70 -21.10 6.17
C ARG A 249 -13.18 -21.07 6.53
N LYS A 250 -13.70 -19.92 6.98
CA LYS A 250 -15.12 -19.75 7.31
C LYS A 250 -16.00 -20.03 6.09
N GLN A 251 -15.60 -19.55 4.91
CA GLN A 251 -16.37 -19.75 3.68
C GLN A 251 -16.40 -21.21 3.23
N ILE A 252 -15.27 -21.92 3.33
CA ILE A 252 -15.20 -23.36 3.02
C ILE A 252 -16.05 -24.17 3.99
N GLN A 253 -15.93 -23.91 5.29
CA GLN A 253 -16.71 -24.60 6.32
C GLN A 253 -18.22 -24.34 6.18
N GLY A 254 -18.59 -23.16 5.69
CA GLY A 254 -19.95 -22.78 5.37
C GLY A 254 -20.46 -23.28 4.01
N GLY A 255 -19.64 -24.01 3.24
CA GLY A 255 -20.00 -24.51 1.91
C GLY A 255 -20.16 -23.41 0.85
N GLN A 256 -19.66 -22.20 1.11
CA GLN A 256 -19.68 -21.08 0.14
C GLN A 256 -18.54 -21.18 -0.88
N LEU A 257 -17.43 -21.83 -0.52
CA LEU A 257 -16.29 -22.09 -1.41
C LEU A 257 -15.92 -23.59 -1.44
N PRO A 258 -15.38 -24.08 -2.58
CA PRO A 258 -15.27 -23.39 -3.86
C PRO A 258 -16.64 -23.24 -4.53
N ARG A 259 -16.81 -22.23 -5.39
CA ARG A 259 -18.04 -22.12 -6.19
C ARG A 259 -17.98 -23.11 -7.37
N PRO A 260 -19.13 -23.57 -7.90
CA PRO A 260 -19.15 -24.39 -9.10
C PRO A 260 -18.52 -23.64 -10.29
N ALA A 261 -17.55 -24.26 -10.97
CA ALA A 261 -16.86 -23.66 -12.11
C ALA A 261 -17.83 -23.38 -13.28
N GLY A 262 -17.59 -22.31 -14.03
CA GLY A 262 -18.43 -21.93 -15.18
C GLY A 262 -19.80 -21.40 -14.75
N SER A 263 -19.89 -20.85 -13.54
CA SER A 263 -21.11 -20.26 -13.00
C SER A 263 -21.56 -19.02 -13.78
N HIS A 264 -20.68 -18.45 -14.60
CA HIS A 264 -20.96 -17.27 -15.41
C HIS A 264 -20.57 -17.43 -16.88
N ALA A 265 -21.34 -16.80 -17.78
CA ALA A 265 -21.27 -16.98 -19.23
C ALA A 265 -20.24 -16.09 -19.95
N LEU A 266 -19.30 -15.46 -19.23
CA LEU A 266 -18.29 -14.62 -19.87
C LEU A 266 -17.26 -15.49 -20.60
N ARG A 267 -16.89 -15.08 -21.82
CA ARG A 267 -15.80 -15.73 -22.54
C ARG A 267 -14.47 -15.31 -21.91
N PRO A 268 -13.58 -16.25 -21.54
CA PRO A 268 -12.28 -15.89 -21.01
C PRO A 268 -11.47 -15.10 -22.05
N PRO A 269 -10.63 -14.15 -21.63
CA PRO A 269 -9.71 -13.46 -22.53
C PRO A 269 -8.76 -14.47 -23.18
N PRO A 270 -8.17 -14.14 -24.35
CA PRO A 270 -7.10 -14.95 -24.93
C PRO A 270 -5.97 -15.10 -23.89
N SER A 271 -5.69 -16.34 -23.46
CA SER A 271 -4.63 -16.60 -22.49
C SER A 271 -3.40 -17.22 -23.14
N LEU A 272 -2.23 -16.88 -22.60
CA LEU A 272 -1.03 -17.71 -22.70
C LEU A 272 -1.15 -18.82 -21.64
N SER A 273 -0.53 -19.98 -21.87
CA SER A 273 -0.55 -21.12 -20.95
C SER A 273 -0.19 -20.72 -19.51
N ALA A 274 -0.97 -21.17 -18.53
CA ALA A 274 -0.73 -20.90 -17.11
C ALA A 274 0.64 -21.43 -16.65
N SER A 275 1.29 -20.72 -15.74
CA SER A 275 2.50 -21.18 -15.05
C SER A 275 2.13 -21.95 -13.79
N GLU A 276 2.53 -23.22 -13.69
CA GLU A 276 2.31 -24.04 -12.49
C GLU A 276 3.46 -23.87 -11.49
N MET A 277 3.13 -23.65 -10.21
CA MET A 277 4.11 -23.66 -9.11
C MET A 277 3.60 -24.58 -7.99
N SER A 278 4.35 -25.65 -7.70
CA SER A 278 4.03 -26.55 -6.58
C SER A 278 4.72 -26.09 -5.30
N VAL A 279 3.94 -25.82 -4.24
CA VAL A 279 4.47 -25.56 -2.90
C VAL A 279 4.30 -26.82 -2.05
N ARG A 280 5.41 -27.40 -1.59
CA ARG A 280 5.38 -28.53 -0.65
C ARG A 280 5.33 -27.99 0.78
N CYS A 281 4.20 -28.18 1.44
CA CYS A 281 4.07 -27.96 2.87
C CYS A 281 4.52 -29.22 3.62
N ASP A 282 5.81 -29.55 3.57
CA ASP A 282 6.35 -30.67 4.33
C ASP A 282 6.45 -30.26 5.80
N GLY A 283 5.54 -30.82 6.62
CA GLY A 283 5.52 -30.61 8.06
C GLY A 283 6.85 -31.05 8.68
N ALA A 284 7.51 -30.12 9.38
CA ALA A 284 8.69 -30.41 10.18
C ALA A 284 8.34 -31.41 11.29
N THR A 285 8.47 -32.70 11.00
CA THR A 285 8.66 -33.72 12.02
C THR A 285 10.14 -33.78 12.34
N ALA A 286 10.56 -32.96 13.30
CA ALA A 286 11.84 -33.16 13.96
C ALA A 286 11.79 -34.49 14.73
N ARG A 287 12.19 -35.58 14.07
CA ARG A 287 12.63 -36.79 14.78
C ARG A 287 14.10 -36.61 15.13
N SER A 288 14.32 -36.28 16.40
CA SER A 288 15.58 -36.56 17.09
C SER A 288 15.73 -38.08 17.20
N SER A 289 16.77 -38.62 16.55
CA SER A 289 17.38 -39.90 16.92
C SER A 289 18.77 -40.02 16.31
N ARG A 290 19.80 -39.59 17.03
CA ARG A 290 20.83 -40.42 17.67
C ARG A 290 21.92 -39.52 18.25
#